data_AF-A0A7V6DC80-F1
#
_entry.id   AF-A0A7V6DC80-F1
#
_cell.length_a   1.000
_cell.length_b   1.000
_cell.length_c   1.000
_cell.angle_alpha   90.00
_cell.angle_beta   90.00
_cell.angle_gamma   90.00
#
_symmetry.space_group_name_H-M   'P 1'
#
loop_
_entity.id
_entity.type
_entity.pdbx_description
1 polymer ?
#
loop_
_entity_poly.entity_id
_entity_poly.type
_entity_poly.pdbx_seq_one_letter_code
_entity_poly.pdbx_strand_id
1 'polypeptide(L)'
;MAGIGGGGNLGEPRLVNFGSIPGNQYFVVKPEVVRYRIAGKVELRDYVGDITRVPITVELRRGGVAVRQEVLYTDAGGNYILSDVEPGVYDLAFQAPHWLRVVVSEVTVAGADVTDVDVSLVNGDVNGDNEVSLLDFGQLVAAFGTAPGDAAWNPNADLNGDEDVSLDDFSILLRAFGAIGDD
;
A
#
# COMPACT_ATOMS: atom_id res chain seq x y z
N MET A 1 33.13 -36.33 11.50
CA MET A 1 33.29 -35.36 10.40
C MET A 1 32.95 -36.03 9.09
N ALA A 2 32.37 -35.25 8.17
CA ALA A 2 31.74 -35.61 6.89
C ALA A 2 30.39 -36.34 7.06
N GLY A 3 29.23 -35.83 6.65
CA GLY A 3 28.92 -34.73 5.73
C GLY A 3 27.83 -35.26 4.79
N ILE A 4 26.56 -35.22 5.22
CA ILE A 4 25.42 -35.70 4.43
C ILE A 4 24.96 -34.55 3.55
N GLY A 5 25.53 -34.43 2.36
CA GLY A 5 25.10 -33.48 1.32
C GLY A 5 23.90 -34.04 0.55
N GLY A 6 22.69 -33.57 0.88
CA GLY A 6 21.49 -33.80 0.09
C GLY A 6 21.32 -32.72 -0.98
N GLY A 7 21.98 -32.89 -2.12
CA GLY A 7 21.73 -32.07 -3.31
C GLY A 7 20.38 -32.46 -3.93
N GLY A 8 19.47 -31.49 -4.03
CA GLY A 8 18.21 -31.65 -4.77
C GLY A 8 18.50 -31.98 -6.23
N ASN A 9 18.19 -33.21 -6.61
CA ASN A 9 18.35 -33.72 -7.96
C ASN A 9 17.27 -33.07 -8.84
N LEU A 10 17.59 -31.96 -9.51
CA LEU A 10 16.84 -31.52 -10.69
C LEU A 10 17.17 -32.52 -11.80
N GLY A 11 16.46 -33.65 -11.79
CA GLY A 11 16.77 -34.82 -12.59
C GLY A 11 17.08 -34.49 -14.05
N GLU A 12 18.08 -35.18 -14.60
CA GLU A 12 18.49 -35.13 -16.00
C GLU A 12 17.28 -35.06 -16.95
N PRO A 13 17.33 -34.25 -18.03
CA PRO A 13 16.25 -34.21 -19.00
C PRO A 13 16.03 -35.60 -19.60
N ARG A 14 14.90 -36.23 -19.24
CA ARG A 14 14.49 -37.50 -19.82
C ARG A 14 13.80 -37.23 -21.14
N LEU A 15 14.36 -37.77 -22.23
CA LEU A 15 13.69 -37.86 -23.52
C LEU A 15 12.42 -38.70 -23.35
N VAL A 16 11.26 -38.04 -23.38
CA VAL A 16 9.96 -38.71 -23.40
C VAL A 16 9.63 -39.03 -24.85
N ASN A 17 9.53 -40.32 -25.19
CA ASN A 17 9.13 -40.73 -26.54
C ASN A 17 7.61 -40.69 -26.67
N PHE A 18 7.13 -39.71 -27.42
CA PHE A 18 5.72 -39.48 -27.70
C PHE A 18 5.15 -40.34 -28.84
N GLY A 19 5.99 -41.10 -29.55
CA GLY A 19 5.60 -41.83 -30.77
C GLY A 19 4.57 -42.95 -30.56
N SER A 20 4.32 -43.40 -29.33
CA SER A 20 3.43 -44.52 -29.03
C SER A 20 2.10 -44.12 -28.36
N ILE A 21 1.83 -42.83 -28.19
CA ILE A 21 0.58 -42.36 -27.56
C ILE A 21 -0.44 -42.10 -28.68
N PRO A 22 -1.55 -42.86 -28.75
CA PRO A 22 -2.60 -42.64 -29.75
C PRO A 22 -3.31 -41.30 -29.55
N GLY A 23 -3.63 -40.62 -30.66
CA GLY A 23 -4.37 -39.35 -30.66
C GLY A 23 -3.49 -38.11 -30.83
N ASN A 24 -4.14 -36.94 -30.94
CA ASN A 24 -3.43 -35.67 -31.03
C ASN A 24 -2.76 -35.34 -29.70
N GLN A 25 -1.50 -34.95 -29.77
CA GLN A 25 -0.74 -34.54 -28.60
C GLN A 25 -0.51 -33.03 -28.65
N TYR A 26 -0.76 -32.37 -27.52
CA TYR A 26 -0.59 -30.94 -27.38
C TYR A 26 0.35 -30.67 -26.22
N PHE A 27 1.35 -29.82 -26.44
CA PHE A 27 2.02 -29.12 -25.36
C PHE A 27 1.21 -27.86 -25.05
N VAL A 28 0.63 -27.79 -23.86
CA VAL A 28 0.00 -26.57 -23.38
C VAL A 28 1.11 -25.69 -22.80
N VAL A 29 1.62 -24.75 -23.60
CA VAL A 29 2.43 -23.65 -23.10
C VAL A 29 1.45 -22.63 -22.53
N LYS A 30 1.39 -22.51 -21.20
CA LYS A 30 0.69 -21.38 -20.59
C LYS A 30 1.49 -20.12 -20.90
N PRO A 31 0.90 -19.08 -21.52
CA PRO A 31 1.62 -17.84 -21.71
C PRO A 31 2.02 -17.31 -20.33
N GLU A 32 3.31 -17.02 -20.16
CA GLU A 32 3.79 -16.29 -18.99
C GLU A 32 3.16 -14.90 -19.06
N VAL A 33 2.36 -14.56 -18.04
CA VAL A 33 1.82 -13.21 -17.93
C VAL A 33 2.98 -12.32 -17.55
N VAL A 34 3.45 -11.51 -18.50
CA VAL A 34 4.47 -10.49 -18.22
C VAL A 34 3.87 -9.50 -17.23
N ARG A 35 4.57 -9.28 -16.12
CA ARG A 35 4.18 -8.35 -15.06
C ARG A 35 5.09 -7.13 -15.08
N TYR A 36 4.54 -6.02 -14.62
CA TYR A 36 5.17 -4.70 -14.60
C TYR A 36 5.11 -4.10 -13.20
N ARG A 37 5.74 -2.95 -13.05
CA ARG A 37 5.76 -2.16 -11.83
C ARG A 37 4.93 -0.89 -12.02
N ILE A 38 4.29 -0.44 -10.95
CA ILE A 38 3.74 0.91 -10.83
C ILE A 38 4.54 1.61 -9.75
N ALA A 39 5.07 2.79 -10.05
CA ALA A 39 5.87 3.58 -9.14
C ALA A 39 5.40 5.04 -9.13
N GLY A 40 5.64 5.70 -8.01
CA GLY A 40 5.31 7.10 -7.80
C GLY A 40 5.74 7.54 -6.42
N LYS A 41 5.23 8.69 -6.00
CA LYS A 41 5.50 9.29 -4.70
C LYS A 41 4.22 9.44 -3.89
N VAL A 42 4.29 9.07 -2.62
CA VAL A 42 3.25 9.37 -1.62
C VAL A 42 3.72 10.56 -0.78
N GLU A 43 2.93 11.62 -0.76
CA GLU A 43 3.05 12.72 0.19
C GLU A 43 2.09 12.47 1.37
N LEU A 44 2.66 12.31 2.57
CA LEU A 44 1.91 12.30 3.82
C LEU A 44 1.85 13.73 4.36
N ARG A 45 0.73 14.43 4.11
CA ARG A 45 0.64 15.85 4.43
C ARG A 45 0.70 16.09 5.94
N ASP A 46 1.29 17.23 6.29
CA ASP A 46 1.39 17.74 7.67
C ASP A 46 2.08 16.77 8.66
N TYR A 47 2.97 15.91 8.16
CA TYR A 47 3.73 14.94 8.95
C TYR A 47 5.22 15.29 8.98
N VAL A 48 5.81 15.28 10.16
CA VAL A 48 7.23 15.57 10.41
C VAL A 48 8.01 14.35 10.90
N GLY A 49 7.31 13.27 11.28
CA GLY A 49 7.91 12.01 11.68
C GLY A 49 8.60 11.24 10.55
N ASP A 50 9.07 10.03 10.86
CA ASP A 50 9.75 9.16 9.89
C ASP A 50 8.75 8.49 8.93
N ILE A 51 8.54 9.10 7.76
CA ILE A 51 7.63 8.60 6.71
C ILE A 51 7.93 7.16 6.26
N THR A 52 9.17 6.67 6.46
CA THR A 52 9.56 5.31 6.05
C THR A 52 8.95 4.23 6.93
N ARG A 53 8.36 4.61 8.07
CA ARG A 53 7.74 3.71 9.03
C ARG A 53 6.22 3.72 8.97
N VAL A 54 5.63 4.60 8.17
CA VAL A 54 4.17 4.69 8.04
C VAL A 54 3.68 3.60 7.08
N PRO A 55 2.84 2.66 7.55
CA PRO A 55 2.27 1.64 6.68
C PRO A 55 1.19 2.25 5.79
N ILE A 56 1.33 2.12 4.48
CA ILE A 56 0.33 2.59 3.51
C ILE A 56 -0.34 1.38 2.89
N THR A 57 -1.64 1.23 3.12
CA THR A 57 -2.46 0.23 2.43
C THR A 57 -2.73 0.70 1.02
N VAL A 58 -2.38 -0.11 0.03
CA VAL A 58 -2.67 0.13 -1.38
C VAL A 58 -3.58 -0.97 -1.90
N GLU A 59 -4.74 -0.57 -2.40
CA GLU A 59 -5.65 -1.46 -3.14
C GLU A 59 -5.52 -1.19 -4.62
N LEU A 60 -5.26 -2.26 -5.38
CA LEU A 60 -5.32 -2.24 -6.83
C LEU A 60 -6.71 -2.73 -7.24
N ARG A 61 -7.50 -1.84 -7.86
CA ARG A 61 -8.90 -2.08 -8.20
C ARG A 61 -9.09 -2.14 -9.71
N ARG A 62 -9.94 -3.05 -10.19
CA ARG A 62 -10.28 -3.20 -11.60
C ARG A 62 -11.80 -3.23 -11.74
N GLY A 63 -12.37 -2.23 -12.42
CA GLY A 63 -13.82 -2.09 -12.54
C GLY A 63 -14.51 -1.86 -11.19
N GLY A 64 -13.88 -1.09 -10.30
CA GLY A 64 -14.39 -0.78 -8.96
C GLY A 64 -14.22 -1.90 -7.91
N VAL A 65 -13.64 -3.05 -8.28
CA VAL A 65 -13.42 -4.16 -7.35
C VAL A 65 -11.93 -4.30 -7.03
N ALA A 66 -11.58 -4.37 -5.74
CA ALA A 66 -10.23 -4.67 -5.30
C ALA A 66 -9.81 -6.08 -5.78
N VAL A 67 -8.78 -6.13 -6.62
CA VAL A 67 -8.20 -7.38 -7.12
C VAL A 67 -6.92 -7.77 -6.40
N ARG A 68 -6.28 -6.81 -5.72
CA ARG A 68 -5.12 -7.00 -4.84
C ARG A 68 -5.12 -5.90 -3.79
N GLN A 69 -4.66 -6.25 -2.60
CA GLN A 69 -4.39 -5.32 -1.51
C GLN A 69 -3.05 -5.68 -0.90
N GLU A 70 -2.24 -4.68 -0.59
CA GLU A 70 -0.99 -4.86 0.15
C GLU A 70 -0.63 -3.63 0.97
N VAL A 71 0.27 -3.82 1.93
CA VAL A 71 0.85 -2.72 2.71
C VAL A 71 2.23 -2.43 2.15
N LEU A 72 2.47 -1.17 1.80
CA LEU A 72 3.72 -0.64 1.31
C LEU A 72 4.31 0.36 2.31
N TYR A 73 5.62 0.53 2.22
CA TYR A 73 6.38 1.58 2.91
C TYR A 73 7.11 2.40 1.85
N THR A 74 7.23 3.69 2.10
CA THR A 74 8.01 4.58 1.21
C THR A 74 9.47 4.62 1.61
N ASP A 75 10.33 5.03 0.67
CA ASP A 75 11.67 5.47 1.02
C ASP A 75 11.65 6.88 1.65
N ALA A 76 12.83 7.39 2.06
CA ALA A 76 12.94 8.71 2.69
C ALA A 76 12.55 9.88 1.76
N GLY A 77 12.39 9.64 0.46
CA GLY A 77 11.89 10.61 -0.52
C GLY A 77 10.37 10.52 -0.74
N GLY A 78 9.69 9.58 -0.10
CA GLY A 78 8.27 9.28 -0.31
C GLY A 78 8.01 8.35 -1.49
N ASN A 79 9.03 7.76 -2.12
CA ASN A 79 8.83 6.93 -3.30
C ASN A 79 8.36 5.52 -2.92
N TYR A 80 7.46 4.95 -3.73
CA TYR A 80 6.98 3.57 -3.59
C TYR A 80 7.09 2.79 -4.92
N ILE A 81 7.09 1.46 -4.82
CA ILE A 81 7.02 0.57 -5.98
C ILE A 81 6.03 -0.56 -5.69
N LEU A 82 4.94 -0.62 -6.44
CA LEU A 82 4.03 -1.75 -6.52
C LEU A 82 4.50 -2.68 -7.64
N SER A 83 4.99 -3.87 -7.28
CA SER A 83 5.53 -4.85 -8.23
C SER A 83 4.48 -5.85 -8.69
N ASP A 84 4.78 -6.66 -9.71
CA ASP A 84 3.98 -7.81 -10.13
C ASP A 84 2.56 -7.50 -10.65
N VAL A 85 2.41 -6.36 -11.32
CA VAL A 85 1.13 -5.90 -11.88
C VAL A 85 0.94 -6.42 -13.31
N GLU A 86 -0.18 -7.09 -13.57
CA GLU A 86 -0.53 -7.56 -14.91
C GLU A 86 -1.01 -6.39 -15.79
N PRO A 87 -0.92 -6.49 -17.13
CA PRO A 87 -1.54 -5.52 -18.01
C PRO A 87 -3.03 -5.31 -17.71
N GLY A 88 -3.44 -4.05 -17.74
CA GLY A 88 -4.81 -3.64 -17.47
C GLY A 88 -4.92 -2.16 -17.11
N VAL A 89 -6.16 -1.73 -16.92
CA VAL A 89 -6.48 -0.40 -16.39
C VAL A 89 -6.96 -0.60 -14.96
N TYR A 90 -6.43 0.20 -14.04
CA TYR A 90 -6.67 0.08 -12.62
C TYR A 90 -6.96 1.44 -11.98
N ASP A 91 -7.68 1.39 -10.87
CA ASP A 91 -7.71 2.47 -9.89
C ASP A 91 -6.85 2.03 -8.69
N LEU A 92 -5.96 2.90 -8.22
CA LEU A 92 -5.12 2.63 -7.06
C LEU A 92 -5.63 3.45 -5.87
N ALA A 93 -6.14 2.79 -4.85
CA ALA A 93 -6.56 3.44 -3.62
C ALA A 93 -5.46 3.36 -2.57
N PHE A 94 -5.05 4.51 -2.04
CA PHE A 94 -4.03 4.65 -1.01
C PHE A 94 -4.68 5.10 0.29
N GLN A 95 -4.39 4.40 1.39
CA GLN A 95 -4.88 4.75 2.72
C GLN A 95 -3.78 4.50 3.77
N ALA A 96 -3.54 5.49 4.61
CA ALA A 96 -2.61 5.42 5.74
C ALA A 96 -3.39 5.61 7.07
N PRO A 97 -2.81 5.32 8.25
CA PRO A 97 -3.57 5.15 9.49
C PRO A 97 -4.49 6.30 9.89
N HIS A 98 -3.99 7.55 9.84
CA HIS A 98 -4.76 8.74 10.20
C HIS A 98 -4.91 9.74 9.03
N TRP A 99 -4.81 9.22 7.79
CA TRP A 99 -5.03 10.00 6.58
C TRP A 99 -6.22 9.45 5.78
N LEU A 100 -6.94 10.38 5.15
CA LEU A 100 -8.01 10.09 4.21
C LEU A 100 -7.49 9.31 3.00
N ARG A 101 -8.32 8.38 2.52
CA ARG A 101 -8.07 7.62 1.31
C ARG A 101 -8.03 8.56 0.10
N VAL A 102 -7.14 8.27 -0.84
CA VAL A 102 -7.11 8.91 -2.16
C VAL A 102 -7.01 7.84 -3.23
N VAL A 103 -7.77 7.99 -4.32
CA VAL A 103 -7.80 7.07 -5.46
C VAL A 103 -7.19 7.73 -6.69
N VAL A 104 -6.15 7.11 -7.24
CA VAL A 104 -5.60 7.46 -8.56
C VAL A 104 -6.25 6.58 -9.61
N SER A 105 -7.16 7.17 -10.40
CA SER A 105 -7.96 6.44 -11.40
C SER A 105 -7.25 6.26 -12.74
N GLU A 106 -7.73 5.28 -13.50
CA GLU A 106 -7.35 5.04 -14.92
C GLU A 106 -5.84 4.79 -15.16
N VAL A 107 -5.13 4.24 -14.17
CA VAL A 107 -3.72 3.86 -14.30
C VAL A 107 -3.58 2.69 -15.26
N THR A 108 -3.00 2.97 -16.43
CA THR A 108 -2.91 2.02 -17.53
C THR A 108 -1.54 1.32 -17.57
N VAL A 109 -1.53 0.02 -17.34
CA VAL A 109 -0.36 -0.86 -17.47
C VAL A 109 -0.41 -1.55 -18.83
N ALA A 110 0.44 -1.11 -19.77
CA ALA A 110 0.43 -1.59 -21.15
C ALA A 110 1.84 -1.84 -21.69
N GLY A 111 2.41 -3.01 -21.38
CA GLY A 111 3.67 -3.44 -22.00
C GLY A 111 4.94 -2.80 -21.43
N ALA A 112 4.81 -1.96 -20.39
CA ALA A 112 5.91 -1.28 -19.72
C ALA A 112 5.55 -0.95 -18.26
N ASP A 113 6.58 -0.66 -17.45
CA ASP A 113 6.40 -0.10 -16.11
C ASP A 113 5.75 1.29 -16.19
N VAL A 114 4.94 1.61 -15.19
CA VAL A 114 4.27 2.90 -15.03
C VAL A 114 4.97 3.68 -13.93
N THR A 115 5.29 4.95 -14.20
CA THR A 115 5.90 5.89 -13.24
C THR A 115 4.98 7.08 -12.99
N ASP A 116 5.37 7.95 -12.06
CA ASP A 116 4.71 9.23 -11.80
C ASP A 116 3.23 9.09 -11.35
N VAL A 117 2.90 7.96 -10.73
CA VAL A 117 1.61 7.73 -10.06
C VAL A 117 1.68 8.32 -8.65
N ASP A 118 1.76 9.64 -8.60
CA ASP A 118 1.92 10.39 -7.34
C ASP A 118 0.57 10.60 -6.64
N VAL A 119 0.59 10.62 -5.31
CA VAL A 119 -0.60 10.83 -4.47
C VAL A 119 -0.24 11.66 -3.24
N SER A 120 -1.17 12.48 -2.77
CA SER A 120 -1.02 13.32 -1.57
C SER A 120 -2.19 13.06 -0.63
N LEU A 121 -1.90 12.45 0.52
CA LEU A 121 -2.91 12.04 1.50
C LEU A 121 -3.18 13.17 2.48
N VAL A 122 -4.45 13.48 2.72
CA VAL A 122 -4.90 14.51 3.66
C VAL A 122 -5.02 13.89 5.05
N ASN A 123 -4.40 14.54 6.02
CA ASN A 123 -4.32 14.06 7.40
C ASN A 123 -5.57 14.46 8.21
N GLY A 124 -5.86 13.76 9.31
CA GLY A 124 -6.88 14.15 10.29
C GLY A 124 -7.96 13.10 10.58
N ASP A 125 -7.95 11.96 9.89
CA ASP A 125 -8.91 10.86 10.10
C ASP A 125 -8.41 9.93 11.21
N VAL A 126 -8.46 10.41 12.46
CA VAL A 126 -7.90 9.71 13.63
C VAL A 126 -8.54 8.33 13.81
N ASN A 127 -9.83 8.21 13.49
CA ASN A 127 -10.61 7.01 13.74
C ASN A 127 -10.58 6.01 12.56
N GLY A 128 -10.19 6.44 11.36
CA GLY A 128 -10.02 5.63 10.18
C GLY A 128 -11.31 5.34 9.41
N ASP A 129 -12.37 6.15 9.59
CA ASP A 129 -13.66 6.00 8.91
C ASP A 129 -13.74 6.72 7.57
N ASN A 130 -12.63 7.32 7.11
CA ASN A 130 -12.49 8.06 5.87
C ASN A 130 -13.22 9.43 5.88
N GLU A 131 -13.50 9.99 7.05
CA GLU A 131 -14.04 11.34 7.23
C GLU A 131 -13.32 12.06 8.39
N VAL A 132 -12.97 13.33 8.20
CA VAL A 132 -12.45 14.16 9.30
C VAL A 132 -13.63 14.84 10.00
N SER A 133 -14.02 14.32 11.15
CA SER A 133 -15.27 14.66 11.82
C SER A 133 -15.09 15.06 13.30
N LEU A 134 -16.21 15.25 14.00
CA LEU A 134 -16.21 15.43 15.46
C LEU A 134 -15.76 14.18 16.22
N LEU A 135 -15.84 12.99 15.62
CA LEU A 135 -15.40 11.75 16.26
C LEU A 135 -13.88 11.73 16.36
N ASP A 136 -13.18 12.19 15.34
CA ASP A 136 -11.71 12.32 15.31
C ASP A 136 -11.24 13.36 16.32
N PHE A 137 -11.93 14.50 16.36
CA PHE A 137 -11.68 15.52 17.39
C PHE A 137 -11.86 14.96 18.80
N GLY A 138 -12.90 14.14 19.03
CA GLY A 138 -13.12 13.47 20.31
C GLY A 138 -11.96 12.55 20.72
N GLN A 139 -11.39 11.80 19.77
CA GLN A 139 -10.22 10.95 20.01
C GLN A 139 -8.96 11.77 20.29
N LEU A 140 -8.75 12.88 19.57
CA LEU A 140 -7.63 13.78 19.80
C LEU A 140 -7.71 14.39 21.22
N VAL A 141 -8.87 14.90 21.62
CA VAL A 141 -9.08 15.48 22.96
C VAL A 141 -8.86 14.44 24.06
N ALA A 142 -9.27 13.19 23.84
CA ALA A 142 -9.07 12.11 24.81
C ALA A 142 -7.58 11.79 25.06
N ALA A 143 -6.72 12.04 24.07
CA ALA A 143 -5.28 11.79 24.13
C ALA A 143 -4.45 13.08 24.34
N PHE A 144 -5.08 14.25 24.51
CA PHE A 144 -4.37 15.53 24.53
C PHE A 144 -3.36 15.64 25.69
N GLY A 145 -2.15 16.10 25.37
CA GLY A 145 -1.02 16.25 26.29
C GLY A 145 -0.39 14.93 26.72
N THR A 146 -0.55 13.87 25.92
CA THR A 146 0.07 12.56 26.16
C THR A 146 1.17 12.27 25.15
N ALA A 147 2.11 11.41 25.54
CA ALA A 147 3.22 10.94 24.74
C ALA A 147 3.34 9.40 24.82
N PRO A 148 4.19 8.75 23.99
CA PRO A 148 4.43 7.32 24.07
C PRO A 148 4.78 6.84 25.49
N GLY A 149 3.96 5.94 26.01
CA GLY A 149 4.10 5.39 27.36
C GLY A 149 3.02 5.85 28.35
N ASP A 150 2.31 6.93 28.04
CA ASP A 150 1.14 7.36 28.81
C ASP A 150 -0.06 6.44 28.59
N ALA A 151 -0.89 6.29 29.63
CA ALA A 151 -2.03 5.38 29.59
C ALA A 151 -3.12 5.79 28.59
N ALA A 152 -3.23 7.08 28.29
CA ALA A 152 -4.21 7.64 27.35
C ALA A 152 -3.61 7.95 25.97
N TRP A 153 -2.36 7.53 25.72
CA TRP A 153 -1.70 7.70 24.42
C TRP A 153 -2.50 7.04 23.29
N ASN A 154 -2.80 7.83 22.26
CA ASN A 154 -3.34 7.35 21.01
C ASN A 154 -2.37 7.73 19.88
N PRO A 155 -1.66 6.77 19.27
CA PRO A 155 -0.70 7.08 18.21
C PRO A 155 -1.35 7.67 16.95
N ASN A 156 -2.67 7.51 16.75
CA ASN A 156 -3.37 8.13 15.63
C ASN A 156 -3.79 9.58 15.94
N ALA A 157 -3.72 10.02 17.19
CA ALA A 157 -4.00 11.41 17.58
C ALA A 157 -2.78 12.33 17.49
N ASP A 158 -1.57 11.74 17.46
CA ASP A 158 -0.32 12.40 17.09
C ASP A 158 -0.23 12.46 15.55
N LEU A 159 -0.93 13.43 14.98
CA LEU A 159 -1.12 13.58 13.54
C LEU A 159 0.15 14.09 12.87
N ASN A 160 0.97 14.90 13.54
CA ASN A 160 2.23 15.39 12.98
C ASN A 160 3.38 14.37 13.15
N GLY A 161 3.25 13.39 14.05
CA GLY A 161 4.24 12.35 14.30
C GLY A 161 5.45 12.81 15.11
N ASP A 162 5.28 13.82 15.97
CA ASP A 162 6.34 14.36 16.83
C ASP A 162 6.40 13.73 18.23
N GLU A 163 5.57 12.71 18.47
CA GLU A 163 5.44 11.98 19.73
C GLU A 163 4.77 12.78 20.87
N ASP A 164 4.03 13.86 20.57
CA ASP A 164 3.25 14.65 21.54
C ASP A 164 1.89 15.09 21.00
N VAL A 165 0.78 14.59 21.57
CA VAL A 165 -0.57 15.01 21.15
C VAL A 165 -0.86 16.42 21.66
N SER A 166 -0.83 17.42 20.77
CA SER A 166 -0.80 18.82 21.15
C SER A 166 -1.75 19.71 20.33
N LEU A 167 -1.59 21.03 20.44
CA LEU A 167 -2.32 22.00 19.61
C LEU A 167 -1.89 21.95 18.14
N ASP A 168 -0.70 21.43 17.84
CA ASP A 168 -0.21 21.32 16.47
C ASP A 168 -1.02 20.24 15.72
N ASP A 169 -1.34 19.10 16.35
CA ASP A 169 -2.25 18.09 15.80
C ASP A 169 -3.66 18.63 15.64
N PHE A 170 -4.14 19.37 16.64
CA PHE A 170 -5.45 20.01 16.54
C PHE A 170 -5.52 20.96 15.34
N SER A 171 -4.44 21.67 15.01
CA SER A 171 -4.37 22.54 13.83
C SER A 171 -4.42 21.77 12.51
N ILE A 172 -3.92 20.54 12.47
CA ILE A 172 -4.01 19.65 11.30
C ILE A 172 -5.45 19.21 11.10
N LEU A 173 -6.05 18.67 12.17
CA LEU A 173 -7.45 18.22 12.15
C LEU A 173 -8.40 19.35 11.76
N LEU A 174 -8.23 20.55 12.34
CA LEU A 174 -9.07 21.71 12.04
C LEU A 174 -8.99 22.13 10.57
N ARG A 175 -7.81 22.06 9.94
CA ARG A 175 -7.63 22.40 8.52
C ARG A 175 -8.31 21.41 7.58
N ALA A 176 -8.45 20.17 8.01
CA ALA A 176 -9.09 19.10 7.24
C ALA A 176 -10.56 18.86 7.63
N PHE A 177 -11.10 19.58 8.62
CA PHE A 177 -12.43 19.30 9.16
C PHE A 177 -13.55 19.32 8.10
N GLY A 178 -14.33 18.24 8.05
CA GLY A 178 -15.38 18.00 7.06
C GLY A 178 -14.86 17.44 5.72
N ALA A 179 -13.57 17.14 5.59
CA ALA A 179 -13.04 16.42 4.44
C ALA A 179 -13.44 14.94 4.51
N ILE A 180 -13.70 14.37 3.34
CA ILE A 180 -14.06 12.97 3.14
C ILE A 180 -13.08 12.42 2.12
N GLY A 181 -12.53 11.23 2.38
CA GLY A 181 -11.63 10.58 1.43
C GLY A 181 -12.39 9.97 0.26
N ASP A 182 -11.65 9.55 -0.75
CA ASP A 182 -12.22 8.87 -1.91
C ASP A 182 -12.78 7.49 -1.53
N ASP A 183 -13.72 6.97 -2.32
CA ASP A 183 -14.27 5.62 -2.16
C ASP A 183 -13.41 4.56 -2.85
#